data_AF-A0A383C439-F1
#
_entry.id   AF-A0A383C439-F1
#
_cell.length_a   1.000
_cell.length_b   1.000
_cell.length_c   1.000
_cell.angle_alpha   90.00
_cell.angle_beta   90.00
_cell.angle_gamma   90.00
#
_symmetry.space_group_name_H-M   'P 1'
#
loop_
_entity.id
_entity.type
_entity.pdbx_description
1 polymer ?
#
loop_
_entity_poly.entity_id
_entity_poly.type
_entity_poly.pdbx_seq_one_letter_code
_entity_poly.pdbx_strand_id
1 'polypeptide(L)' 'MSKNFPETIPVFPLYGCILLPKTILPLNIFEPRYRQMIEHAIETEDLIGMIQPLS' A
#
# COMPACT_ATOMS: atom_id res chain seq x y z
N MET A 1 -8.21 -5.35 -21.18
CA MET A 1 -8.79 -4.09 -20.68
C MET A 1 -7.65 -3.28 -20.09
N SER A 2 -7.34 -2.12 -20.68
CA SER A 2 -6.30 -1.22 -20.16
C SER A 2 -6.76 -0.68 -18.81
N LYS A 3 -6.26 -1.28 -17.72
CA LYS A 3 -6.45 -0.74 -16.38
C LYS A 3 -5.66 0.57 -16.35
N ASN A 4 -6.35 1.71 -16.43
CA ASN A 4 -5.71 3.00 -16.24
C ASN A 4 -5.31 3.05 -14.76
N PHE A 5 -4.01 3.02 -14.50
CA PHE A 5 -3.49 3.24 -13.15
C PHE A 5 -3.55 4.74 -12.85
N PRO A 6 -3.84 5.12 -11.60
CA PRO A 6 -3.75 6.52 -11.21
C PRO A 6 -2.31 7.02 -11.37
N GLU A 7 -2.16 8.30 -11.70
CA GLU A 7 -0.85 8.93 -11.89
C GLU A 7 -0.04 8.99 -10.59
N THR A 8 -0.74 9.04 -9.45
CA THR A 8 -0.16 9.07 -8.12
C THR A 8 -0.80 8.02 -7.24
N ILE A 9 0.01 7.34 -6.41
CA ILE A 9 -0.46 6.39 -5.41
C ILE A 9 0.25 6.63 -4.08
N PRO A 10 -0.46 6.47 -2.95
CA PRO A 10 0.19 6.44 -1.64
C PRO A 10 1.07 5.19 -1.53
N VAL A 11 2.23 5.33 -0.87
CA VAL A 11 3.22 4.26 -0.73
C VAL A 11 3.37 3.86 0.73
N PHE A 12 3.06 2.60 1.03
CA PHE A 12 3.29 2.00 2.34
C PHE A 12 4.66 1.30 2.38
N PRO A 13 5.56 1.67 3.31
CA PRO A 13 6.83 0.98 3.47
C PRO A 13 6.63 -0.31 4.27
N LEU A 14 7.21 -1.39 3.77
CA LEU A 14 7.26 -2.68 4.43
C LEU A 14 8.70 -3.04 4.79
N TYR A 15 8.96 -3.12 6.08
CA TYR A 15 10.27 -3.52 6.60
C TYR A 15 10.26 -5.01 6.94
N GLY A 16 11.31 -5.72 6.51
CA GLY A 16 11.58 -7.09 6.96
C GLY A 16 10.57 -8.15 6.51
N CYS A 17 9.75 -7.90 5.48
CA CYS A 17 8.84 -8.90 4.93
C CYS A 17 9.36 -9.52 3.63
N ILE A 18 8.93 -10.75 3.33
CA ILE A 18 9.02 -11.35 2.00
C ILE A 18 7.60 -11.45 1.44
N LEU A 19 7.35 -10.78 0.32
CA LEU A 19 6.10 -10.85 -0.42
C LEU A 19 6.27 -11.78 -1.61
N LEU A 20 5.45 -12.82 -1.69
CA LEU A 20 5.40 -13.70 -2.85
C LEU A 20 4.26 -13.25 -3.77
N PRO A 21 4.37 -13.49 -5.10
CA PRO A 21 3.27 -13.20 -6.00
C PRO A 21 1.99 -13.91 -5.56
N LYS A 22 0.87 -13.18 -5.59
CA LYS A 22 -0.49 -13.68 -5.27
C LYS A 22 -0.71 -14.11 -3.81
N THR A 23 0.16 -13.71 -2.87
CA THR A 23 -0.10 -13.91 -1.44
C THR A 23 -0.87 -12.74 -0.82
N ILE A 24 -1.66 -13.04 0.19
CA ILE A 24 -2.33 -12.05 1.02
C ILE A 24 -1.45 -11.80 2.25
N LEU A 25 -1.05 -10.55 2.46
CA LEU A 25 -0.31 -10.12 3.64
C LEU A 25 -1.23 -9.26 4.53
N PRO A 26 -1.68 -9.76 5.69
CA PRO A 26 -2.42 -8.93 6.63
C PRO A 26 -1.50 -7.85 7.21
N LEU A 27 -1.89 -6.58 7.07
CA LEU A 27 -1.14 -5.43 7.59
C LEU A 27 -1.75 -4.93 8.89
N ASN A 28 -0.95 -4.84 9.94
CA ASN A 28 -1.33 -4.20 11.20
C ASN A 28 -0.98 -2.72 11.14
N ILE A 29 -1.96 -1.88 10.84
CA ILE A 29 -1.75 -0.44 10.64
C ILE A 29 -2.16 0.32 11.89
N PHE A 30 -1.18 0.60 12.75
CA PHE A 30 -1.42 1.25 14.04
C PHE A 30 -1.04 2.73 14.07
N GLU A 31 -0.02 3.17 13.32
CA GLU A 31 0.41 4.56 13.34
C GLU A 31 -0.64 5.49 12.69
N PRO A 32 -0.97 6.64 13.30
CA PRO A 32 -2.01 7.54 12.79
C PRO A 32 -1.79 7.99 11.35
N ARG A 33 -0.55 8.29 10.96
CA ARG A 33 -0.22 8.72 9.58
C ARG A 33 -0.57 7.67 8.53
N TYR A 34 -0.40 6.39 8.86
CA TYR A 34 -0.71 5.31 7.93
C TYR A 34 -2.21 5.01 7.91
N ARG A 35 -2.92 5.18 9.02
CA ARG A 35 -4.39 5.07 9.00
C ARG A 35 -5.01 6.11 8.09
N GLN A 36 -4.59 7.38 8.22
CA GLN A 36 -5.05 8.47 7.35
C GLN A 36 -4.75 8.19 5.87
N MET A 37 -3.56 7.65 5.57
CA MET A 37 -3.18 7.27 4.22
C MET A 37 -4.08 6.17 3.64
N ILE A 38 -4.44 5.16 4.45
CA ILE A 38 -5.33 4.08 4.03
C ILE A 38 -6.77 4.56 3.87
N GLU A 39 -7.26 5.38 4.79
CA GLU A 39 -8.58 6.02 4.68
C GLU A 39 -8.67 6.80 3.37
N HIS A 40 -7.66 7.61 3.04
CA HIS A 40 -7.60 8.33 1.78
C HIS A 40 -7.53 7.41 0.55
N ALA A 41 -6.80 6.29 0.62
CA ALA A 41 -6.73 5.33 -0.47
C ALA A 41 -8.09 4.68 -0.75
N ILE A 42 -8.81 4.30 0.30
CA ILE A 42 -10.16 3.69 0.21
C ILE A 42 -11.17 4.68 -0.41
N GLU A 43 -11.05 5.97 -0.09
CA GLU A 43 -11.93 7.02 -0.63
C GLU A 43 -11.65 7.38 -2.10
N THR A 44 -10.48 7.01 -2.62
CA THR A 44 -10.03 7.35 -3.98
C THR A 44 -10.10 6.14 -4.91
N GLU A 45 -8.97 5.48 -5.14
CA GLU A 45 -8.81 4.43 -6.16
C GLU A 45 -8.71 3.02 -5.55
N ASP A 46 -8.85 2.90 -4.22
CA ASP A 46 -8.69 1.67 -3.43
C ASP A 46 -7.37 0.94 -3.74
N LEU A 47 -6.32 1.73 -4.02
CA LEU A 47 -5.01 1.29 -4.46
C LEU A 47 -3.92 1.93 -3.61
N ILE A 48 -3.01 1.09 -3.13
CA ILE A 48 -1.79 1.52 -2.47
C ILE A 48 -0.58 0.85 -3.12
N GLY A 49 0.52 1.59 -3.19
CA GLY A 49 1.83 1.05 -3.50
C GLY A 49 2.46 0.44 -2.25
N MET A 50 3.24 -0.63 -2.43
CA MET A 50 4.08 -1.19 -1.37
C MET A 50 5.54 -1.08 -1.79
N ILE A 51 6.38 -0.54 -0.92
CA ILE A 51 7.83 -0.49 -1.13
C ILE A 51 8.52 -1.24 0.00
N GLN A 52 9.58 -1.98 -0.33
CA GLN A 52 10.50 -2.53 0.66
C GLN A 52 11.75 -1.64 0.69
N PRO A 53 11.89 -0.77 1.69
CA PRO A 53 13.04 0.12 1.76
C PRO A 53 14.35 -0.68 1.85
N LEU A 54 15.36 -0.25 1.09
CA LEU A 54 16.74 -0.61 1.35
C LEU A 54 17.12 0.20 2.59
N SER A 55 17.30 -0.49 3.72
CA SER A 55 17.79 -0.01 5.03
C SER A 55 18.24 1.45 5.11
#